data_AF-A0AAU5SI65-F1
#
_entry.id   AF-A0AAU5SI65-F1
#
_cell.length_a   1.000
_cell.length_b   1.000
_cell.length_c   1.000
_cell.angle_alpha   90.00
_cell.angle_beta   90.00
_cell.angle_gamma   90.00
#
_symmetry.space_group_name_H-M   'P 1'
#
loop_
_entity.id
_entity.type
_entity.pdbx_description
1 polymer ?
#
loop_
_entity_poly.entity_id
_entity_poly.type
_entity_poly.pdbx_seq_one_letter_code
_entity_poly.pdbx_strand_id
1 'polypeptide(L)'
;MNRLALLAVSVAGLTVLAAGPAAAAPEAAADQTVTTCGNSGLQAGLLTRLCAEVTGNTVQFYGRVSLAGPPSPGSPAPAPKELSTTLSAEVVGAGVPPLTQDKPVVFTTTTLDVRGPATTVPCGTTVRGTFGVASFPWSPRPVVHEVTLTC
;
A
#
# COMPACT_ATOMS: atom_id res chain seq x y z
N MET A 1 -20.39 -49.48 -36.28
CA MET A 1 -20.07 -48.05 -36.46
C MET A 1 -18.88 -47.71 -35.56
N ASN A 2 -17.72 -47.51 -36.20
CA ASN A 2 -16.52 -46.72 -35.85
C ASN A 2 -16.38 -46.22 -34.38
N ARG A 3 -15.24 -46.32 -33.66
CA ARG A 3 -13.80 -46.22 -34.00
C ARG A 3 -12.98 -47.03 -32.96
N LEU A 4 -12.00 -47.90 -33.31
CA LEU A 4 -10.55 -47.64 -33.42
C LEU A 4 -10.02 -46.58 -32.43
N ALA A 5 -8.93 -46.69 -31.68
CA ALA A 5 -7.86 -47.65 -31.36
C ALA A 5 -7.03 -46.88 -30.27
N LEU A 6 -6.24 -47.40 -29.33
CA LEU A 6 -5.03 -48.21 -29.46
C LEU A 6 -4.57 -48.55 -28.02
N LEU A 7 -4.23 -49.82 -27.80
CA LEU A 7 -3.37 -50.27 -26.71
C LEU A 7 -1.91 -49.93 -27.04
N ALA A 8 -1.13 -49.48 -26.06
CA ALA A 8 0.30 -49.74 -26.05
C ALA A 8 0.80 -49.90 -24.61
N VAL A 9 1.34 -51.08 -24.36
CA VAL A 9 1.81 -51.65 -23.11
C VAL A 9 3.28 -51.25 -22.87
N SER A 10 3.58 -51.01 -21.59
CA SER A 10 4.86 -50.95 -20.86
C SER A 10 6.19 -51.19 -21.58
N VAL A 11 7.24 -50.46 -21.18
CA VAL A 11 8.56 -51.04 -20.87
C VAL A 11 9.24 -50.19 -19.77
N ALA A 12 9.70 -50.86 -18.71
CA ALA A 12 10.60 -50.32 -17.69
C ALA A 12 11.99 -50.07 -18.31
N GLY A 13 12.53 -48.87 -18.14
CA GLY A 13 13.89 -48.52 -18.55
C GLY A 13 14.62 -47.78 -17.43
N LEU A 14 15.38 -48.51 -16.62
CA LEU A 14 16.44 -47.95 -15.78
C LEU A 14 17.48 -47.29 -16.69
N THR A 15 17.60 -45.96 -16.64
CA THR A 15 18.74 -45.24 -17.23
C THR A 15 19.20 -44.15 -16.27
N VAL A 16 20.40 -44.40 -15.72
CA VAL A 16 21.47 -43.49 -15.30
C VAL A 16 21.06 -42.08 -14.86
N LEU A 17 21.29 -41.76 -13.57
CA LEU A 17 21.37 -40.38 -13.08
C LEU A 17 22.49 -39.63 -13.82
N ALA A 18 22.14 -38.93 -14.90
CA ALA A 18 22.92 -37.83 -15.39
C ALA A 18 22.60 -36.62 -14.50
N ALA A 19 23.42 -36.40 -13.47
CA ALA A 19 23.46 -35.14 -12.73
C ALA A 19 23.95 -34.03 -13.67
N GLY A 20 23.06 -33.48 -14.48
CA GLY A 20 23.27 -32.16 -15.08
C GLY A 20 23.10 -31.10 -14.00
N PRO A 21 23.88 -30.00 -14.01
CA PRO A 21 23.64 -28.92 -13.08
C PRO A 21 22.22 -28.40 -13.32
N ALA A 22 21.35 -28.55 -12.32
CA ALA A 22 20.11 -27.82 -12.28
C ALA A 22 20.48 -26.33 -12.34
N ALA A 23 20.26 -25.70 -13.48
CA ALA A 23 20.22 -24.26 -13.55
C ALA A 23 19.03 -23.85 -12.67
N ALA A 24 19.32 -23.50 -11.42
CA ALA A 24 18.37 -22.81 -10.58
C ALA A 24 17.89 -21.61 -11.39
N ALA A 25 16.60 -21.57 -11.73
CA ALA A 25 16.00 -20.35 -12.21
C ALA A 25 16.37 -19.28 -11.19
N PRO A 26 16.94 -18.14 -11.60
CA PRO A 26 17.22 -17.06 -10.66
C PRO A 26 15.89 -16.74 -9.99
N GLU A 27 15.84 -16.94 -8.68
CA GLU A 27 14.75 -16.43 -7.86
C GLU A 27 14.71 -14.93 -8.14
N ALA A 28 13.64 -14.47 -8.79
CA ALA A 28 13.46 -13.06 -9.07
C ALA A 28 13.61 -12.35 -7.73
N ALA A 29 14.68 -11.57 -7.58
CA ALA A 29 14.95 -10.87 -6.34
C ALA A 29 13.67 -10.10 -5.97
N ALA A 30 13.13 -10.38 -4.79
CA ALA A 30 11.94 -9.69 -4.33
C ALA A 30 12.22 -8.18 -4.39
N ASP A 31 11.40 -7.44 -5.12
CA ASP A 31 11.51 -6.00 -5.19
C ASP A 31 11.47 -5.44 -3.76
N GLN A 32 12.55 -4.75 -3.37
CA GLN A 32 12.66 -4.20 -2.03
C GLN A 32 11.61 -3.11 -1.85
N THR A 33 10.86 -3.19 -0.75
CA THR A 33 9.84 -2.18 -0.44
C THR A 33 10.47 -1.08 0.41
N VAL A 34 10.51 0.14 -0.14
CA VAL A 34 11.01 1.34 0.54
C VAL A 34 9.82 2.11 1.11
N THR A 35 9.83 2.37 2.41
CA THR A 35 8.81 3.20 3.07
C THR A 35 9.37 4.58 3.37
N THR A 36 8.66 5.62 2.94
CA THR A 36 8.95 7.02 3.31
C THR A 36 7.70 7.67 3.88
N CYS A 37 7.87 8.54 4.87
CA CYS A 37 6.74 9.26 5.46
C CYS A 37 7.01 10.75 5.49
N GLY A 38 6.00 11.53 5.05
CA GLY A 38 6.05 12.99 5.05
C GLY A 38 5.95 13.59 6.45
N ASN A 39 5.68 14.88 6.54
CA ASN A 39 5.45 15.50 7.85
C ASN A 39 4.14 15.03 8.47
N SER A 40 4.10 14.99 9.80
CA SER A 40 2.85 14.80 10.54
C SER A 40 2.11 16.13 10.70
N GLY A 41 0.79 16.05 10.85
CA GLY A 41 -0.09 17.18 11.11
C GLY A 41 -1.22 16.79 12.04
N LEU A 42 -1.78 17.77 12.75
CA LEU A 42 -2.95 17.56 13.60
C LEU A 42 -4.23 17.78 12.80
N GLN A 43 -5.07 16.75 12.72
CA GLN A 43 -6.37 16.80 12.06
C GLN A 43 -7.43 16.22 12.98
N ALA A 44 -8.50 16.98 13.23
CA ALA A 44 -9.60 16.59 14.11
C ALA A 44 -9.18 16.13 15.53
N GLY A 45 -8.06 16.67 16.05
CA GLY A 45 -7.50 16.33 17.37
C GLY A 45 -6.60 15.08 17.38
N LEU A 46 -6.32 14.49 16.22
CA LEU A 46 -5.49 13.29 16.06
C LEU A 46 -4.19 13.64 15.32
N LEU A 47 -3.13 12.90 15.61
CA LEU A 47 -1.91 12.94 14.83
C LEU A 47 -2.15 12.18 13.53
N THR A 48 -1.90 12.85 12.42
CA THR A 48 -2.04 12.29 11.09
C THR A 48 -0.73 12.41 10.35
N ARG A 49 -0.37 11.39 9.58
CA ARG A 49 0.83 11.38 8.76
C ARG A 49 0.53 10.63 7.47
N LEU A 50 1.13 11.07 6.37
CA LEU A 50 1.06 10.34 5.11
C LEU A 50 2.38 9.62 4.86
N CYS A 51 2.28 8.34 4.54
CA CYS A 51 3.40 7.49 4.18
C CYS A 51 3.20 6.91 2.78
N ALA A 52 4.30 6.56 2.14
CA ALA A 52 4.35 5.92 0.85
C ALA A 52 5.21 4.67 0.96
N GLU A 53 4.66 3.55 0.50
CA GLU A 53 5.39 2.32 0.24
C GLU A 53 5.68 2.26 -1.27
N VAL A 54 6.95 2.11 -1.63
CA VAL A 54 7.39 1.96 -3.02
C VAL A 54 7.98 0.56 -3.18
N THR A 55 7.41 -0.23 -4.09
CA THR A 55 7.87 -1.57 -4.44
C THR A 55 8.07 -1.62 -5.95
N GLY A 56 9.34 -1.67 -6.39
CA GLY A 56 9.69 -1.51 -7.80
C GLY A 56 9.16 -0.19 -8.37
N ASN A 57 8.26 -0.28 -9.36
CA ASN A 57 7.61 0.86 -10.02
C ASN A 57 6.23 1.21 -9.44
N THR A 58 5.82 0.55 -8.37
CA THR A 58 4.51 0.75 -7.75
C THR A 58 4.65 1.55 -6.47
N VAL A 59 3.85 2.62 -6.36
CA VAL A 59 3.70 3.41 -5.13
C VAL A 59 2.32 3.22 -4.55
N GLN A 60 2.24 2.97 -3.25
CA GLN A 60 1.00 2.99 -2.48
C GLN A 60 1.12 3.99 -1.34
N PHE A 61 0.24 4.97 -1.33
CA PHE A 61 0.12 5.88 -0.20
C PHE A 61 -0.80 5.29 0.87
N TYR A 62 -0.46 5.51 2.13
CA TYR A 62 -1.34 5.23 3.26
C TYR A 62 -1.26 6.35 4.29
N GLY A 63 -2.43 6.73 4.81
CA GLY A 63 -2.55 7.67 5.90
C GLY A 63 -2.50 6.94 7.24
N ARG A 64 -1.65 7.38 8.15
CA ARG A 64 -1.58 6.88 9.53
C ARG A 64 -2.25 7.89 10.46
N VAL A 65 -3.16 7.40 11.29
CA VAL A 65 -3.90 8.19 12.29
C VAL A 65 -3.62 7.62 13.67
N SER A 66 -3.19 8.45 14.61
CA SER A 66 -2.92 8.06 16.00
C SER A 66 -3.32 9.17 16.97
N LEU A 67 -3.25 8.87 18.27
CA LEU A 67 -3.40 9.91 19.29
C LEU A 67 -2.30 10.98 19.11
N ALA A 68 -2.66 12.24 19.37
CA ALA A 68 -1.76 13.38 19.34
C ALA A 68 -0.78 13.43 20.53
N GLY A 69 -0.94 12.54 21.50
CA GLY A 69 -0.09 12.41 22.68
C GLY A 69 -0.60 11.27 23.57
N PRO A 70 0.14 10.95 24.65
CA PRO A 70 -0.32 9.97 25.62
C PRO A 70 -1.61 10.46 26.30
N PRO A 71 -2.57 9.56 26.59
CA PRO A 71 -3.74 9.92 27.39
C PRO A 71 -3.29 10.35 28.79
N SER A 72 -3.96 11.36 29.35
CA SER A 72 -3.66 11.85 30.70
C SER A 72 -3.91 10.75 31.76
N PRO A 73 -3.00 10.54 32.72
CA PRO A 73 -3.21 9.58 33.80
C PRO A 73 -4.51 9.86 34.57
N GLY A 74 -5.28 8.80 34.84
CA GLY A 74 -6.55 8.90 35.58
C GLY A 74 -7.74 9.45 34.78
N SER A 75 -7.56 9.81 33.50
CA SER A 75 -8.68 10.19 32.62
C SER A 75 -9.35 8.95 32.03
N PRO A 76 -10.67 8.99 31.77
CA PRO A 76 -11.35 7.95 31.02
C PRO A 76 -10.69 7.72 29.65
N ALA A 77 -10.76 6.50 29.14
CA ALA A 77 -10.28 6.20 27.79
C ALA A 77 -10.99 7.10 26.76
N PRO A 78 -10.27 7.64 25.77
CA PRO A 78 -10.90 8.41 24.69
C PRO A 78 -12.00 7.58 24.02
N ALA A 79 -13.17 8.21 23.84
CA ALA A 79 -14.28 7.56 23.15
C ALA A 79 -13.92 7.30 21.67
N PRO A 80 -14.48 6.25 21.05
CA PRO A 80 -14.36 6.04 19.62
C PRO A 80 -14.83 7.25 18.83
N LYS A 81 -14.13 7.56 17.73
CA LYS A 81 -14.42 8.69 16.86
C LYS A 81 -14.67 8.23 15.43
N GLU A 82 -15.78 8.63 14.85
CA GLU A 82 -16.01 8.49 13.42
C GLU A 82 -15.21 9.56 12.66
N LEU A 83 -14.43 9.08 11.70
CA LEU A 83 -13.58 9.90 10.84
C LEU A 83 -14.00 9.68 9.40
N SER A 84 -14.15 10.78 8.66
CA SER A 84 -14.16 10.75 7.20
C SER A 84 -12.74 10.97 6.72
N THR A 85 -12.18 9.99 6.01
CA THR A 85 -10.82 10.09 5.46
C THR A 85 -10.89 10.22 3.95
N THR A 86 -10.03 11.08 3.41
CA THR A 86 -9.86 11.28 1.97
C THR A 86 -8.39 11.11 1.65
N LEU A 87 -8.06 10.13 0.83
CA LEU A 87 -6.70 9.87 0.37
C LEU A 87 -6.67 10.04 -1.15
N SER A 88 -5.80 10.89 -1.65
CA SER A 88 -5.60 11.06 -3.09
C SER A 88 -4.15 10.84 -3.48
N ALA A 89 -3.93 10.28 -4.67
CA ALA A 89 -2.63 10.17 -5.29
C ALA A 89 -2.67 10.78 -6.69
N GLU A 90 -1.69 11.60 -7.03
CA GLU A 90 -1.55 12.21 -8.34
C GLU A 90 -0.12 12.12 -8.86
N VAL A 91 0.00 11.92 -10.16
CA VAL A 91 1.29 12.01 -10.84
C VAL A 91 1.54 13.47 -11.19
N VAL A 92 2.57 14.07 -10.59
CA VAL A 92 2.86 15.50 -10.74
C VAL A 92 3.19 15.80 -12.20
N GLY A 93 2.45 16.74 -12.80
CA GLY A 93 2.67 17.15 -14.19
C GLY A 93 2.05 16.24 -15.26
N ALA A 94 1.34 15.17 -14.89
CA ALA A 94 0.71 14.26 -15.87
C ALA A 94 -0.56 14.83 -16.52
N GLY A 95 -1.15 15.90 -15.98
CA GLY A 95 -2.38 16.51 -16.50
C GLY A 95 -3.64 15.63 -16.36
N VAL A 96 -3.55 14.52 -15.61
CA VAL A 96 -4.68 13.66 -15.28
C VAL A 96 -5.25 14.00 -13.91
N PRO A 97 -6.56 13.82 -13.68
CA PRO A 97 -7.14 14.00 -12.35
C PRO A 97 -6.48 13.08 -11.31
N PRO A 98 -6.36 13.53 -10.04
CA PRO A 98 -5.90 12.69 -8.95
C PRO A 98 -6.81 11.47 -8.78
N LEU A 99 -6.23 10.34 -8.44
CA LEU A 99 -6.98 9.17 -8.00
C LEU A 99 -7.33 9.36 -6.51
N THR A 100 -8.60 9.65 -6.24
CA THR A 100 -9.11 9.93 -4.89
C THR A 100 -9.92 8.75 -4.35
N GLN A 101 -9.75 8.47 -3.07
CA GLN A 101 -10.50 7.50 -2.30
C GLN A 101 -11.01 8.16 -1.02
N ASP A 102 -12.33 8.17 -0.85
CA ASP A 102 -12.99 8.53 0.40
C ASP A 102 -13.39 7.29 1.17
N LYS A 103 -13.05 7.23 2.46
CA LYS A 103 -13.37 6.10 3.33
C LYS A 103 -13.75 6.57 4.73
N PRO A 104 -14.95 6.23 5.23
CA PRO A 104 -15.26 6.40 6.64
C PRO A 104 -14.53 5.33 7.46
N VAL A 105 -13.96 5.74 8.59
CA VAL A 105 -13.26 4.84 9.53
C VAL A 105 -13.60 5.20 10.97
N VAL A 106 -13.63 4.20 11.85
CA VAL A 106 -13.84 4.40 13.29
C VAL A 106 -12.48 4.29 13.98
N PHE A 107 -12.06 5.36 14.63
CA PHE A 107 -10.84 5.39 15.44
C PHE A 107 -11.18 5.06 16.89
N THR A 108 -10.52 4.05 17.47
CA THR A 108 -10.86 3.51 18.80
C THR A 108 -9.76 3.65 19.86
N THR A 109 -8.69 4.44 19.58
CA THR A 109 -7.44 4.69 20.34
C THR A 109 -6.19 4.01 19.79
N THR A 110 -6.33 2.93 19.02
CA THR A 110 -5.19 2.27 18.36
C THR A 110 -4.83 3.00 17.07
N THR A 111 -3.53 3.04 16.75
CA THR A 111 -3.04 3.55 15.46
C THR A 111 -3.76 2.85 14.31
N LEU A 112 -4.32 3.65 13.41
CA LEU A 112 -5.06 3.20 12.24
C LEU A 112 -4.28 3.57 10.98
N ASP A 113 -4.10 2.59 10.09
CA ASP A 113 -3.55 2.81 8.76
C ASP A 113 -4.67 2.72 7.71
N VAL A 114 -4.86 3.80 6.97
CA VAL A 114 -5.82 3.93 5.87
C VAL A 114 -5.05 3.81 4.56
N ARG A 115 -5.11 2.62 3.96
CA ARG A 115 -4.42 2.34 2.69
C ARG A 115 -5.20 2.88 1.51
N GLY A 116 -4.51 3.68 0.70
CA GLY A 116 -5.00 4.21 -0.55
C GLY A 116 -4.81 3.24 -1.73
N PRO A 117 -5.19 3.68 -2.93
CA PRO A 117 -4.92 2.94 -4.15
C PRO A 117 -3.42 2.86 -4.42
N ALA A 118 -2.99 1.72 -4.97
CA ALA A 118 -1.64 1.56 -5.51
C ALA A 118 -1.62 2.03 -6.96
N THR A 119 -0.55 2.72 -7.34
CA THR A 119 -0.35 3.24 -8.70
C THR A 119 1.02 2.85 -9.21
N THR A 120 1.07 2.30 -10.42
CA THR A 120 2.33 1.98 -11.11
C THR A 120 2.69 3.14 -12.04
N VAL A 121 3.90 3.66 -11.90
CA VAL A 121 4.38 4.81 -12.69
C VAL A 121 5.80 4.56 -13.22
N PRO A 122 6.20 5.21 -14.32
CA PRO A 122 7.57 5.13 -14.82
C PRO A 122 8.60 5.67 -13.82
N CYS A 123 9.83 5.16 -13.89
CA CYS A 123 10.96 5.69 -13.11
C CYS A 123 11.21 7.18 -13.40
N GLY A 124 11.70 7.91 -12.40
CA GLY A 124 11.91 9.36 -12.47
C GLY A 124 10.63 10.18 -12.28
N THR A 125 9.47 9.54 -12.17
CA THR A 125 8.19 10.21 -11.93
C THR A 125 8.04 10.60 -10.46
N THR A 126 7.55 11.81 -10.20
CA THR A 126 7.12 12.24 -8.87
C THR A 126 5.62 12.03 -8.70
N VAL A 127 5.24 11.31 -7.64
CA VAL A 127 3.86 11.12 -7.25
C VAL A 127 3.60 11.88 -5.95
N ARG A 128 2.56 12.71 -5.95
CA ARG A 128 2.10 13.44 -4.77
C ARG A 128 0.90 12.71 -4.19
N GLY A 129 1.00 12.36 -2.91
CA GLY A 129 -0.11 11.90 -2.10
C GLY A 129 -0.66 13.02 -1.24
N THR A 130 -1.97 13.00 -0.99
CA THR A 130 -2.63 13.85 -0.01
C THR A 130 -3.53 13.01 0.90
N PHE A 131 -3.56 13.32 2.18
CA PHE A 131 -4.39 12.60 3.15
C PHE A 131 -5.08 13.57 4.12
N GLY A 132 -6.40 13.66 3.97
CA GLY A 132 -7.30 14.43 4.83
C GLY A 132 -8.04 13.55 5.81
N VAL A 133 -8.19 14.03 7.04
CA VAL A 133 -9.03 13.43 8.08
C VAL A 133 -9.97 14.49 8.62
N ALA A 134 -11.26 14.23 8.52
CA ALA A 134 -12.34 15.07 9.00
C ALA A 134 -13.17 14.34 10.06
N SER A 135 -13.79 15.09 10.95
CA SER A 135 -14.74 14.58 11.94
C SER A 135 -15.54 15.77 12.43
N PHE A 136 -16.87 15.66 12.53
CA PHE A 136 -17.72 16.79 12.89
C PHE A 136 -17.29 17.42 14.24
N PRO A 137 -17.18 18.76 14.36
CA PRO A 137 -17.42 19.79 13.34
C PRO A 137 -16.19 20.23 12.53
N TRP A 138 -15.06 19.53 12.62
CA TRP A 138 -13.80 19.89 11.97
C TRP A 138 -13.71 19.40 10.52
N SER A 139 -13.49 20.34 9.59
CA SER A 139 -13.13 20.06 8.20
C SER A 139 -11.72 19.46 8.07
N PRO A 140 -11.44 18.69 7.00
CA PRO A 140 -10.13 18.11 6.80
C PRO A 140 -9.07 19.18 6.51
N ARG A 141 -7.85 18.96 7.00
CA ARG A 141 -6.66 19.79 6.70
C ARG A 141 -5.56 18.88 6.16
N PRO A 142 -5.63 18.50 4.87
CA PRO A 142 -4.84 17.40 4.35
C PRO A 142 -3.34 17.58 4.54
N VAL A 143 -2.67 16.50 4.95
CA VAL A 143 -1.21 16.40 4.90
C VAL A 143 -0.79 15.93 3.51
N VAL A 144 0.37 16.41 3.05
CA VAL A 144 0.89 16.13 1.71
C VAL A 144 2.24 15.44 1.82
N HIS A 145 2.50 14.48 0.94
CA HIS A 145 3.79 13.82 0.81
C HIS A 145 4.08 13.54 -0.65
N GLU A 146 5.29 13.85 -1.10
CA GLU A 146 5.73 13.61 -2.47
C GLU A 146 6.87 12.59 -2.47
N VAL A 147 6.84 11.68 -3.45
CA VAL A 147 7.88 10.67 -3.64
C VAL A 147 8.25 10.61 -5.11
N THR A 148 9.54 10.73 -5.38
CA THR A 148 10.11 10.48 -6.71
C THR A 148 10.57 9.04 -6.77
N LEU A 149 10.10 8.29 -7.77
CA LEU A 149 10.52 6.90 -7.97
C LEU A 149 11.91 6.87 -8.61
N THR A 150 12.84 6.15 -7.98
CA THR A 150 14.25 6.06 -8.39
C THR A 150 14.66 4.68 -8.88
N CYS A 151 13.72 3.86 -9.33
CA CYS A 151 14.08 2.67 -10.10
C CYS A 151 15.02 3.07 -11.27
#